data_AF-A0A7C6WL41-F1
#
_entry.id   AF-A0A7C6WL41-F1
#
_cell.length_a   1.000
_cell.length_b   1.000
_cell.length_c   1.000
_cell.angle_alpha   90.00
_cell.angle_beta   90.00
_cell.angle_gamma   90.00
#
_symmetry.space_group_name_H-M   'P 1'
#
loop_
_entity.id
_entity.type
_entity.pdbx_description
1 polymer ?
#
loop_
_entity_poly.entity_id
_entity_poly.type
_entity_poly.pdbx_seq_one_letter_code
_entity_poly.pdbx_strand_id
1 'polypeptide(L)'
;MKKQFYKKWWFWAILLGMGLIGSFVQEDEEKEKTPVAKQEDVSESAKEEKKVKEKKIKEKEPEQTEEEKKEEEEKTRKTYIDSAEEFGYKDIAREPDKYEGKIAKFTGEVTQVVEATIGDPAYRISVNENEYGLWEDVIFVTYKVKDGDVRILEDDIVT
;
A
#
# COMPACT_ATOMS: atom_id res chain seq x y z
N MET A 1 20.58 17.84 25.46
CA MET A 1 21.22 17.29 24.25
C MET A 1 21.63 15.85 24.48
N LYS A 2 21.18 14.94 23.62
CA LYS A 2 21.96 13.93 22.86
C LYS A 2 21.01 12.81 22.43
N LYS A 3 20.58 12.88 21.16
CA LYS A 3 20.04 11.74 20.42
C LYS A 3 21.20 10.75 20.27
N GLN A 4 21.03 9.53 20.75
CA GLN A 4 22.04 8.48 20.60
C GLN A 4 21.80 7.77 19.27
N PHE A 5 22.78 7.93 18.40
CA PHE A 5 22.85 7.47 17.03
C PHE A 5 22.92 5.95 16.97
N TYR A 6 21.79 5.27 16.79
CA TYR A 6 21.79 3.94 16.17
C TYR A 6 22.07 4.11 14.68
N LYS A 7 23.33 4.41 14.35
CA LYS A 7 23.83 4.39 12.98
C LYS A 7 24.92 3.32 12.89
N LYS A 8 24.62 2.33 12.05
CA LYS A 8 25.58 1.47 11.34
C LYS A 8 26.48 0.59 12.21
N TRP A 9 25.93 -0.47 12.81
CA TRP A 9 26.74 -1.63 13.26
C TRP A 9 25.92 -2.88 13.64
N TRP A 10 24.96 -3.29 12.80
CA TRP A 10 24.30 -4.60 12.93
C TRP A 10 24.44 -5.50 11.70
N PHE A 11 25.21 -5.06 10.70
CA PHE A 11 25.35 -5.74 9.40
C PHE A 11 26.59 -6.65 9.27
N TRP A 12 27.44 -6.78 10.29
CA TRP A 12 28.62 -7.66 10.23
C TRP A 12 28.48 -8.99 10.98
N ALA A 13 27.38 -9.24 11.70
CA ALA A 13 27.16 -10.50 12.40
C ALA A 13 26.79 -11.68 11.47
N ILE A 14 26.47 -11.43 10.19
CA ILE A 14 26.03 -12.45 9.22
C ILE A 14 27.21 -13.03 8.40
N LEU A 15 28.35 -12.34 8.33
CA LEU A 15 29.47 -12.73 7.44
C LEU A 15 30.53 -13.67 8.06
N LEU A 16 30.36 -14.12 9.31
CA LEU A 16 31.35 -14.97 10.00
C LEU A 16 30.92 -16.44 10.17
N GLY A 17 29.76 -16.84 9.60
CA GLY A 17 29.13 -18.14 9.84
C GLY A 17 28.96 -19.09 8.64
N MET A 18 29.57 -18.81 7.48
CA MET A 18 29.55 -19.73 6.32
C MET A 18 30.97 -20.05 5.86
N GLY A 19 31.64 -20.88 6.63
CA GLY A 19 32.77 -21.67 6.18
C GLY A 19 32.59 -23.12 6.62
N LEU A 20 32.75 -24.04 5.66
CA LEU A 20 33.01 -25.48 5.79
C LEU A 20 31.78 -26.42 5.74
N ILE A 21 31.56 -27.00 4.54
CA ILE A 21 31.55 -28.45 4.16
C ILE A 21 31.22 -28.46 2.65
N GLY A 22 32.22 -28.55 1.74
CA GLY A 22 32.61 -29.77 1.00
C GLY A 22 31.88 -29.85 -0.37
N SER A 23 32.42 -30.16 -1.55
CA SER A 23 33.68 -30.76 -1.99
C SER A 23 33.82 -30.55 -3.52
N PHE A 24 35.03 -30.20 -3.99
CA PHE A 24 35.81 -30.77 -5.12
C PHE A 24 35.31 -30.84 -6.60
N VAL A 25 36.28 -30.59 -7.52
CA VAL A 25 36.41 -30.92 -8.98
C VAL A 25 35.78 -29.93 -10.00
N GLN A 26 36.38 -29.51 -11.13
CA GLN A 26 37.75 -29.42 -11.70
C GLN A 26 37.65 -28.61 -13.04
N GLU A 27 38.75 -27.94 -13.39
CA GLU A 27 39.16 -27.16 -14.58
C GLU A 27 38.58 -27.49 -15.97
N ASP A 28 38.39 -26.46 -16.82
CA ASP A 28 39.14 -26.28 -18.09
C ASP A 28 38.86 -24.91 -18.77
N GLU A 29 39.91 -24.32 -19.36
CA GLU A 29 39.95 -23.04 -20.10
C GLU A 29 39.42 -23.14 -21.54
N GLU A 30 38.88 -22.04 -22.11
CA GLU A 30 39.42 -21.47 -23.37
C GLU A 30 38.88 -20.06 -23.70
N LYS A 31 39.75 -19.28 -24.36
CA LYS A 31 39.62 -17.92 -24.87
C LYS A 31 38.81 -17.86 -26.18
N GLU A 32 38.10 -16.74 -26.43
CA GLU A 32 38.50 -15.71 -27.43
C GLU A 32 37.38 -14.72 -27.84
N LYS A 33 37.85 -13.48 -28.14
CA LYS A 33 37.42 -12.50 -29.17
C LYS A 33 36.24 -11.52 -28.94
N THR A 34 36.64 -10.24 -28.86
CA THR A 34 35.97 -8.97 -29.27
C THR A 34 35.60 -8.97 -30.77
N PRO A 35 34.95 -7.93 -31.40
CA PRO A 35 34.58 -6.55 -30.97
C PRO A 35 33.17 -6.05 -31.44
N VAL A 36 32.82 -4.76 -31.22
CA VAL A 36 32.26 -3.76 -32.19
C VAL A 36 31.09 -2.86 -31.71
N ALA A 37 31.24 -1.55 -31.99
CA ALA A 37 30.28 -0.43 -32.19
C ALA A 37 29.41 0.04 -31.01
N LYS A 38 29.50 1.29 -30.53
CA LYS A 38 29.34 2.64 -31.15
C LYS A 38 27.88 3.02 -31.48
N GLN A 39 27.27 3.78 -30.57
CA GLN A 39 26.21 4.79 -30.76
C GLN A 39 26.41 5.81 -29.60
N GLU A 40 26.75 7.11 -29.76
CA GLU A 40 26.00 8.23 -30.39
C GLU A 40 24.54 8.23 -29.90
N ASP A 41 23.95 9.22 -29.23
CA ASP A 41 24.15 10.67 -29.25
C ASP A 41 23.35 11.23 -28.04
N VAL A 42 23.95 12.12 -27.24
CA VAL A 42 23.29 12.76 -26.09
C VAL A 42 22.77 14.12 -26.53
N SER A 43 21.45 14.21 -26.45
CA SER A 43 20.57 15.37 -26.60
C SER A 43 21.09 16.68 -26.01
N GLU A 44 21.38 17.61 -26.92
CA GLU A 44 20.84 18.98 -27.01
C GLU A 44 20.22 19.62 -25.75
N SER A 45 21.05 20.42 -25.08
CA SER A 45 20.82 21.80 -24.60
C SER A 45 19.37 22.25 -24.32
N ALA A 46 19.00 22.17 -23.04
CA ALA A 46 17.81 22.81 -22.48
C ALA A 46 18.01 24.33 -22.37
N LYS A 47 17.15 25.07 -23.07
CA LYS A 47 17.08 26.52 -23.08
C LYS A 47 16.38 27.04 -21.83
N GLU A 48 17.16 27.79 -21.07
CA GLU A 48 16.86 28.53 -19.87
C GLU A 48 15.88 29.70 -20.11
N GLU A 49 14.99 29.90 -19.12
CA GLU A 49 14.41 31.17 -18.66
C GLU A 49 13.45 32.00 -19.55
N LYS A 50 12.15 31.93 -19.20
CA LYS A 50 11.27 33.10 -18.98
C LYS A 50 9.90 32.68 -18.45
N LYS A 51 9.67 32.78 -17.12
CA LYS A 51 8.42 33.30 -16.52
C LYS A 51 8.49 33.42 -14.99
N VAL A 52 9.24 34.40 -14.50
CA VAL A 52 9.03 34.97 -13.16
C VAL A 52 8.31 36.31 -13.33
N LYS A 53 7.01 36.28 -13.05
CA LYS A 53 6.04 37.37 -12.82
C LYS A 53 4.70 36.63 -12.90
N GLU A 54 4.09 36.24 -11.78
CA GLU A 54 3.15 37.14 -11.09
C GLU A 54 2.86 36.55 -9.70
N LYS A 55 3.65 36.95 -8.70
CA LYS A 55 3.42 36.61 -7.29
C LYS A 55 2.73 37.80 -6.62
N LYS A 56 1.40 37.90 -6.77
CA LYS A 56 0.54 38.71 -5.88
C LYS A 56 -0.95 38.36 -6.04
N ILE A 57 -1.36 37.27 -5.41
CA ILE A 57 -2.77 37.03 -5.02
C ILE A 57 -2.68 36.60 -3.56
N LYS A 58 -2.83 37.57 -2.64
CA LYS A 58 -3.96 37.60 -1.70
C LYS A 58 -4.17 36.28 -0.95
N GLU A 59 -3.24 36.07 -0.03
CA GLU A 59 -3.47 35.50 1.28
C GLU A 59 -4.72 36.15 1.92
N LYS A 60 -5.77 35.35 2.12
CA LYS A 60 -6.98 35.51 2.98
C LYS A 60 -8.26 34.98 2.29
N GLU A 61 -8.31 33.70 1.93
CA GLU A 61 -9.56 32.94 1.72
C GLU A 61 -9.34 31.40 1.51
N PRO A 62 -8.83 30.63 2.49
CA PRO A 62 -8.84 29.15 2.36
C PRO A 62 -9.92 28.45 3.21
N GLU A 63 -10.48 29.10 4.22
CA GLU A 63 -11.16 28.37 5.31
C GLU A 63 -12.63 28.01 4.99
N GLN A 64 -13.40 28.87 4.30
CA GLN A 64 -14.80 28.56 3.95
C GLN A 64 -14.94 27.47 2.87
N THR A 65 -14.03 27.43 1.90
CA THR A 65 -14.06 26.44 0.81
C THR A 65 -13.68 25.04 1.29
N GLU A 66 -12.87 24.95 2.36
CA GLU A 66 -12.44 23.67 2.93
C GLU A 66 -13.51 23.07 3.85
N GLU A 67 -14.21 23.91 4.62
CA GLU A 67 -15.28 23.47 5.52
C GLU A 67 -16.52 22.98 4.75
N GLU A 68 -16.93 23.68 3.69
CA GLU A 68 -18.04 23.27 2.81
C GLU A 68 -17.73 21.96 2.06
N LYS A 69 -16.50 21.82 1.56
CA LYS A 69 -16.04 20.58 0.89
C LYS A 69 -16.02 19.39 1.85
N LYS A 70 -15.62 19.59 3.10
CA LYS A 70 -15.60 18.54 4.12
C LYS A 70 -17.01 18.09 4.48
N GLU A 71 -17.95 19.03 4.61
CA GLU A 71 -19.36 18.72 4.88
C GLU A 71 -20.01 17.93 3.71
N GLU A 72 -19.69 18.29 2.46
CA GLU A 72 -20.14 17.54 1.28
C GLU A 72 -19.54 16.13 1.21
N GLU A 73 -18.24 15.97 1.49
CA GLU A 73 -17.58 14.66 1.55
C GLU A 73 -18.19 13.77 2.66
N GLU A 74 -18.50 14.35 3.82
CA GLU A 74 -19.10 13.60 4.92
C GLU A 74 -20.54 13.16 4.60
N LYS A 75 -21.34 14.03 3.99
CA LYS A 75 -22.70 13.69 3.53
C LYS A 75 -22.68 12.58 2.49
N THR A 76 -21.78 12.67 1.50
CA THR A 76 -21.64 11.64 0.46
C THR A 76 -21.12 10.30 1.00
N ARG A 77 -20.19 10.33 1.97
CA ARG A 77 -19.77 9.12 2.69
C ARG A 77 -20.94 8.48 3.42
N LYS A 78 -21.74 9.28 4.13
CA LYS A 78 -22.87 8.77 4.90
C LYS A 78 -23.91 8.12 4.00
N THR A 79 -24.30 8.76 2.90
CA THR A 79 -25.24 8.16 1.95
C THR A 79 -24.69 6.88 1.31
N TYR A 80 -23.38 6.81 1.04
CA TYR A 80 -22.76 5.58 0.56
C TYR A 80 -22.88 4.44 1.58
N ILE A 81 -22.54 4.69 2.85
CA ILE A 81 -22.64 3.69 3.92
C ILE A 81 -24.10 3.28 4.17
N ASP A 82 -25.02 4.24 4.18
CA ASP A 82 -26.45 3.99 4.38
C ASP A 82 -27.06 3.15 3.23
N SER A 83 -26.45 3.16 2.04
CA SER A 83 -26.86 2.34 0.91
C SER A 83 -26.26 0.92 0.89
N ALA A 84 -25.38 0.60 1.84
CA ALA A 84 -24.74 -0.71 1.91
C ALA A 84 -25.74 -1.79 2.35
N GLU A 85 -25.73 -2.92 1.65
CA GLU A 85 -26.58 -4.08 1.93
C GLU A 85 -25.75 -5.22 2.53
N GLU A 86 -26.37 -6.01 3.41
CA GLU A 86 -25.74 -7.23 3.93
C GLU A 86 -25.96 -8.38 2.95
N PHE A 87 -24.87 -9.04 2.54
CA PHE A 87 -24.91 -10.18 1.63
C PHE A 87 -24.24 -11.39 2.26
N GLY A 88 -24.76 -12.58 1.97
CA GLY A 88 -24.12 -13.82 2.39
C GLY A 88 -22.82 -14.06 1.65
N TYR A 89 -21.71 -14.29 2.37
CA TYR A 89 -20.43 -14.63 1.76
C TYR A 89 -20.55 -15.80 0.77
N LYS A 90 -21.26 -16.86 1.15
CA LYS A 90 -21.43 -18.07 0.34
C LYS A 90 -22.20 -17.84 -0.95
N ASP A 91 -23.05 -16.81 -1.01
CA ASP A 91 -23.80 -16.45 -2.22
C ASP A 91 -22.89 -15.67 -3.18
N ILE A 92 -22.11 -14.72 -2.66
CA ILE A 92 -21.12 -13.97 -3.43
C ILE A 92 -20.02 -14.89 -3.96
N ALA A 93 -19.49 -15.79 -3.13
CA ALA A 93 -18.43 -16.71 -3.50
C ALA A 93 -18.85 -17.71 -4.59
N ARG A 94 -20.14 -18.02 -4.70
CA ARG A 94 -20.68 -18.90 -5.73
C ARG A 94 -21.06 -18.17 -7.02
N GLU A 95 -21.53 -16.93 -6.92
CA GLU A 95 -22.03 -16.16 -8.07
C GLU A 95 -21.48 -14.71 -8.07
N PRO A 96 -20.15 -14.51 -8.13
CA PRO A 96 -19.52 -13.21 -7.90
C PRO A 96 -20.00 -12.12 -8.87
N ASP A 97 -20.22 -12.46 -10.13
CA ASP A 97 -20.67 -11.53 -11.18
C ASP A 97 -22.00 -10.85 -10.85
N LYS A 98 -22.86 -11.48 -10.03
CA LYS A 98 -24.15 -10.89 -9.62
C LYS A 98 -24.01 -9.80 -8.56
N TYR A 99 -22.86 -9.71 -7.91
CA TYR A 99 -22.62 -8.82 -6.77
C TYR A 99 -21.57 -7.77 -7.06
N GLU A 100 -20.84 -7.88 -8.18
CA GLU A 100 -19.89 -6.87 -8.61
C GLU A 100 -20.54 -5.48 -8.69
N GLY A 101 -19.86 -4.48 -8.11
CA GLY A 101 -20.33 -3.08 -8.07
C GLY A 101 -21.44 -2.79 -7.06
N LYS A 102 -22.00 -3.81 -6.37
CA LYS A 102 -22.94 -3.58 -5.27
C LYS A 102 -22.19 -3.14 -4.01
N ILE A 103 -22.81 -2.27 -3.24
CA ILE A 103 -22.26 -1.78 -1.98
C ILE A 103 -22.64 -2.78 -0.89
N ALA A 104 -21.64 -3.47 -0.35
CA ALA A 104 -21.82 -4.52 0.65
C ALA A 104 -21.34 -4.06 2.02
N LYS A 105 -21.98 -4.57 3.07
CA LYS A 105 -21.57 -4.41 4.45
C LYS A 105 -21.16 -5.76 5.04
N PHE A 106 -19.98 -5.80 5.66
CA PHE A 106 -19.48 -6.95 6.42
C PHE A 106 -18.89 -6.46 7.72
N THR A 107 -19.12 -7.21 8.79
CA THR A 107 -18.41 -7.04 10.06
C THR A 107 -17.50 -8.24 10.25
N GLY A 108 -16.27 -8.01 10.70
CA GLY A 108 -15.29 -9.07 10.81
C GLY A 108 -14.04 -8.70 11.60
N GLU A 109 -13.23 -9.71 11.87
CA GLU A 109 -11.96 -9.60 12.57
C GLU A 109 -10.78 -9.58 11.59
N VAL A 110 -9.87 -8.62 11.76
CA VAL A 110 -8.67 -8.51 10.93
C VAL A 110 -7.68 -9.62 11.30
N THR A 111 -7.56 -10.63 10.45
CA THR A 111 -6.63 -11.76 10.67
C THR A 111 -5.23 -11.54 10.11
N GLN A 112 -5.09 -10.62 9.16
CA GLN A 112 -3.79 -10.30 8.59
C GLN A 112 -3.79 -8.89 8.04
N VAL A 113 -2.77 -8.11 8.41
CA VAL A 113 -2.46 -6.83 7.77
C VAL A 113 -1.44 -7.05 6.66
N VAL A 114 -1.79 -6.69 5.44
CA VAL A 114 -0.89 -6.72 4.28
C VAL A 114 -0.39 -5.30 4.02
N GLU A 115 0.81 -5.01 4.53
CA GLU A 115 1.45 -3.73 4.29
C GLU A 115 1.87 -3.57 2.82
N ALA A 116 1.63 -2.39 2.27
CA ALA A 116 2.13 -2.00 0.96
C ALA A 116 3.34 -1.07 1.10
N THR A 117 4.44 -1.36 0.40
CA THR A 117 5.57 -0.42 0.33
C THR A 117 5.20 0.84 -0.46
N ILE A 118 4.31 0.70 -1.44
CA ILE A 118 3.76 1.77 -2.27
C ILE A 118 2.27 1.47 -2.47
N GLY A 119 1.42 2.45 -2.19
CA GLY A 119 -0.04 2.32 -2.32
C GLY A 119 -0.74 2.07 -0.98
N ASP A 120 -1.99 1.63 -1.08
CA ASP A 120 -2.89 1.41 0.05
C ASP A 120 -2.66 0.02 0.68
N PRO A 121 -2.76 -0.13 2.02
CA PRO A 121 -2.72 -1.43 2.66
C PRO A 121 -3.92 -2.28 2.28
N ALA A 122 -3.76 -3.59 2.43
CA ALA A 122 -4.85 -4.54 2.32
C ALA A 122 -4.98 -5.39 3.58
N TYR A 123 -6.14 -6.00 3.74
CA TYR A 123 -6.51 -6.72 4.95
C TYR A 123 -7.19 -8.03 4.57
N ARG A 124 -6.87 -9.09 5.31
CA ARG A 124 -7.68 -10.31 5.33
C ARG A 124 -8.56 -10.27 6.56
N ILE A 125 -9.86 -10.21 6.34
CA ILE A 125 -10.85 -10.04 7.40
C ILE A 125 -11.68 -11.31 7.44
N SER A 126 -11.72 -11.97 8.60
CA SER A 126 -12.60 -13.11 8.80
C SER A 126 -14.00 -12.61 9.13
N VAL A 127 -14.99 -13.15 8.44
CA VAL A 127 -16.41 -12.78 8.50
C VAL A 127 -17.26 -14.01 8.81
N ASN A 128 -18.56 -13.79 9.03
CA ASN A 128 -19.52 -14.82 9.44
C ASN A 128 -19.14 -15.49 10.77
N GLU A 129 -19.21 -14.73 11.86
CA GLU A 129 -19.09 -15.27 13.22
C GLU A 129 -20.22 -16.26 13.50
N ASN A 130 -19.88 -17.45 13.97
CA ASN A 130 -20.87 -18.46 14.39
C ASN A 130 -21.24 -18.31 15.87
N GLU A 131 -22.16 -19.15 16.36
CA GLU A 131 -22.66 -19.09 17.74
C GLU A 131 -21.58 -19.30 18.82
N TYR A 132 -20.39 -19.79 18.45
CA TYR A 132 -19.26 -20.00 19.35
C TYR A 132 -18.23 -18.86 19.31
N GLY A 133 -18.51 -17.79 18.56
CA GLY A 133 -17.59 -16.67 18.38
C GLY A 133 -16.41 -16.98 17.45
N LEU A 134 -16.56 -17.98 16.58
CA LEU A 134 -15.54 -18.35 15.61
C LEU A 134 -15.91 -17.81 14.23
N TRP A 135 -14.96 -17.19 13.55
CA TRP A 135 -15.12 -16.68 12.20
C TRP A 135 -14.76 -17.75 11.16
N GLU A 136 -15.61 -17.95 10.16
CA GLU A 136 -15.52 -19.11 9.25
C GLU A 136 -14.93 -18.78 7.88
N ASP A 137 -15.21 -17.58 7.37
CA ASP A 137 -14.92 -17.19 5.99
C ASP A 137 -13.97 -15.98 5.95
N VAL A 138 -13.17 -15.82 4.89
CA VAL A 138 -12.21 -14.69 4.77
C VAL A 138 -12.49 -13.87 3.53
N ILE A 139 -12.56 -12.55 3.70
CA ILE A 139 -12.59 -11.55 2.62
C ILE A 139 -11.26 -10.80 2.53
N PHE A 140 -10.94 -10.29 1.34
CA PHE A 140 -9.77 -9.46 1.09
C PHE A 140 -10.23 -8.03 0.78
N VAL A 141 -9.73 -7.05 1.54
CA VAL A 141 -10.16 -5.65 1.45
C VAL A 141 -8.95 -4.75 1.28
N THR A 142 -8.97 -3.90 0.26
CA THR A 142 -8.03 -2.78 0.13
C THR A 142 -8.64 -1.53 0.73
N TYR A 143 -7.91 -0.82 1.59
CA TYR A 143 -8.43 0.36 2.28
C TYR A 143 -7.58 1.58 2.01
N LYS A 144 -8.22 2.63 1.49
CA LYS A 144 -7.57 3.91 1.24
C LYS A 144 -7.51 4.73 2.53
N VAL A 145 -6.31 4.79 3.12
CA VAL A 145 -6.05 5.51 4.37
C VAL A 145 -6.20 7.02 4.14
N LYS A 146 -6.96 7.69 5.00
CA LYS A 146 -7.14 9.15 5.03
C LYS A 146 -6.34 9.78 6.17
N ASP A 147 -6.09 11.08 6.05
CA ASP A 147 -5.42 11.85 7.10
C ASP A 147 -6.24 11.83 8.40
N GLY A 148 -5.60 11.43 9.49
CA GLY A 148 -6.24 11.32 10.80
C GLY A 148 -6.87 9.95 11.10
N ASP A 149 -6.87 9.01 10.14
CA ASP A 149 -7.32 7.65 10.41
C ASP A 149 -6.40 6.95 11.43
N VAL A 150 -7.00 6.15 12.29
CA VAL A 150 -6.27 5.27 13.20
C VAL A 150 -5.80 4.04 12.42
N ARG A 151 -4.58 3.58 12.71
CA ARG A 151 -4.03 2.38 12.10
C ARG A 151 -4.82 1.16 12.55
N ILE A 152 -5.40 0.43 11.58
CA ILE A 152 -6.02 -0.88 11.78
C ILE A 152 -4.93 -1.94 11.98
N LEU A 153 -5.09 -2.79 12.99
CA LEU A 153 -4.18 -3.86 13.38
C LEU A 153 -4.83 -5.24 13.24
N GLU A 154 -4.02 -6.29 13.39
CA GLU A 154 -4.54 -7.64 13.57
C GLU A 154 -5.36 -7.71 14.87
N ASP A 155 -6.35 -8.58 14.91
CA ASP A 155 -7.34 -8.77 15.98
C ASP A 155 -8.36 -7.63 16.15
N ASP A 156 -8.30 -6.55 15.33
CA ASP A 156 -9.31 -5.49 15.34
C ASP A 156 -10.63 -5.99 14.71
N ILE A 157 -11.76 -5.61 15.32
CA ILE A 157 -13.10 -5.78 14.74
C ILE A 157 -13.47 -4.54 13.95
N VAL A 158 -13.78 -4.71 12.65
CA VAL A 158 -14.06 -3.61 11.71
C VAL A 158 -15.40 -3.81 10.98
N THR A 159 -15.95 -2.73 10.41
CA THR A 159 -17.17 -2.72 9.57
C THR A 159 -17.07 -1.65 8.49
#